data_AF-A0A7J2I4R0-F1
#
_entry.id   AF-A0A7J2I4R0-F1
#
_cell.length_a   1.000
_cell.length_b   1.000
_cell.length_c   1.000
_cell.angle_alpha   90.00
_cell.angle_beta   90.00
_cell.angle_gamma   90.00
#
_symmetry.space_group_name_H-M   'P 1'
#
loop_
_entity.id
_entity.type
_entity.pdbx_description
1 polymer ?
#
loop_
_entity_poly.entity_id
_entity_poly.type
_entity_poly.pdbx_seq_one_letter_code
_entity_poly.pdbx_strand_id
1 'polypeptide(L)'
;MRKPSKRRRPNLVRWLRDIIPPDEPPSLELSIPPGLRVTTPRRSLCVVCKGSKMLCGKRSCPIAARIKAYLRSKAPEVGVEVDGSSPPSVFVGRYGYPYVNVSPLTPPVHGDTSLYDMPELWFGMGFEEIA
;
A
#
# COMPACT_ATOMS: atom_id res chain seq x y z
N MET A 1 -4.84 24.91 26.14
CA MET A 1 -4.16 24.83 24.83
C MET A 1 -3.12 23.71 24.86
N ARG A 2 -3.37 22.57 24.19
CA ARG A 2 -2.40 21.47 24.05
C ARG A 2 -1.36 21.89 23.00
N LYS A 3 -0.08 21.92 23.36
CA LYS A 3 1.03 22.19 22.43
C LYS A 3 1.05 21.11 21.34
N PRO A 4 1.21 21.44 20.05
CA PRO A 4 1.34 20.44 19.00
C PRO A 4 2.63 19.66 19.24
N SER A 5 2.52 18.36 19.46
CA SER A 5 3.67 17.48 19.59
C SER A 5 4.43 17.48 18.26
N LYS A 6 5.76 17.64 18.32
CA LYS A 6 6.65 17.59 17.15
C LYS A 6 6.45 16.23 16.45
N ARG A 7 5.68 16.20 15.36
CA ARG A 7 5.51 15.01 14.51
C ARG A 7 6.88 14.60 13.96
N ARG A 8 7.42 13.46 14.43
CA ARG A 8 8.61 12.84 13.84
C ARG A 8 8.27 12.47 12.40
N ARG A 9 9.02 13.03 11.43
CA ARG A 9 8.85 12.66 10.01
C ARG A 9 9.13 11.16 9.85
N PRO A 10 8.25 10.39 9.21
CA PRO A 10 8.43 8.97 9.02
C PRO A 10 9.67 8.69 8.15
N ASN A 11 10.38 7.60 8.45
CA ASN A 11 11.52 7.13 7.66
C ASN A 11 11.02 6.54 6.33
N LEU A 12 10.71 7.43 5.39
CA LEU A 12 10.35 7.12 4.01
C LEU A 12 11.59 6.88 3.15
N VAL A 13 11.47 5.97 2.18
CA VAL A 13 12.43 5.82 1.09
C VAL A 13 12.59 7.18 0.39
N ARG A 14 13.84 7.63 0.17
CA ARG A 14 14.17 9.02 -0.21
C ARG A 14 13.38 9.57 -1.41
N TRP A 15 13.02 8.73 -2.37
CA TRP A 15 12.30 9.13 -3.59
C TRP A 15 10.76 9.05 -3.46
N LEU A 16 10.21 8.32 -2.48
CA LEU A 16 8.76 8.29 -2.22
C LEU A 16 8.27 9.54 -1.47
N ARG A 17 9.19 10.32 -0.87
CA ARG A 17 8.87 11.55 -0.14
C ARG A 17 8.19 12.61 -1.00
N ASP A 18 8.47 12.61 -2.29
CA ASP A 18 7.94 13.60 -3.24
C ASP A 18 6.60 13.15 -3.86
N ILE A 19 6.22 11.89 -3.65
CA ILE A 19 5.01 11.26 -4.24
C ILE A 19 3.89 11.14 -3.20
N ILE A 20 4.24 10.97 -1.92
CA ILE A 20 3.26 10.81 -0.83
C ILE A 20 2.98 12.18 -0.21
N PRO A 21 1.70 12.59 -0.05
CA PRO A 21 1.35 13.85 0.59
C PRO A 21 1.93 13.94 2.02
N PRO A 22 2.48 15.09 2.42
CA PRO A 22 3.25 15.23 3.66
C PRO A 22 2.41 15.12 4.95
N ASP A 23 1.08 15.20 4.82
CA ASP A 23 0.16 15.41 5.93
C ASP A 23 -0.29 14.11 6.61
N GLU A 24 -0.09 12.97 5.95
CA GLU A 24 -0.48 11.64 6.43
C GLU A 24 0.74 10.74 6.68
N PRO A 25 0.82 10.03 7.81
CA PRO A 25 1.84 9.01 7.99
C PRO A 25 1.65 7.96 6.89
N PRO A 26 2.70 7.63 6.10
CA PRO A 26 2.62 6.56 5.13
C PRO A 26 2.22 5.29 5.87
N SER A 27 1.38 4.47 5.24
CA SER A 27 1.04 3.14 5.77
C SER A 27 2.30 2.39 6.18
N LEU A 28 2.15 1.46 7.14
CA LEU A 28 3.26 0.63 7.60
C LEU A 28 4.02 -0.03 6.44
N GLU A 29 3.27 -0.42 5.40
CA GLU A 29 3.75 -0.97 4.12
C GLU A 29 4.82 -0.12 3.41
N LEU A 30 4.80 1.21 3.59
CA LEU A 30 5.70 2.16 2.94
C LEU A 30 6.76 2.74 3.89
N SER A 31 6.67 2.38 5.17
CA SER A 31 7.62 2.82 6.21
C SER A 31 8.77 1.82 6.36
N ILE A 32 9.99 2.34 6.49
CA ILE A 32 11.17 1.50 6.79
C ILE A 32 11.25 1.35 8.31
N PRO A 33 11.13 0.12 8.88
CA PRO A 33 11.25 -0.07 10.31
C PRO A 33 12.66 0.33 10.80
N PRO A 34 12.77 0.91 12.01
CA PRO A 34 14.05 1.30 12.57
C PRO A 34 14.99 0.08 12.67
N GLY A 35 16.23 0.24 12.18
CA GLY A 35 17.23 -0.83 12.14
C GLY A 35 17.30 -1.59 10.81
N LEU A 36 16.32 -1.45 9.91
CA LEU A 36 16.36 -2.07 8.58
C LEU A 36 17.16 -1.20 7.60
N ARG A 37 18.32 -1.69 7.15
CA ARG A 37 19.09 -1.09 6.06
C ARG A 37 18.71 -1.73 4.74
N VAL A 38 18.08 -0.95 3.87
CA VAL A 38 17.80 -1.37 2.48
C VAL A 38 19.00 -0.98 1.62
N THR A 39 19.70 -1.98 1.07
CA THR A 39 20.75 -1.76 0.07
C THR A 39 20.26 -2.23 -1.30
N THR A 40 20.38 -1.36 -2.29
CA THR A 40 20.16 -1.74 -3.69
C THR A 40 21.49 -1.74 -4.42
N PRO A 41 21.78 -2.75 -5.26
CA PRO A 41 23.01 -2.76 -6.04
C PRO A 41 23.16 -1.45 -6.82
N ARG A 42 24.39 -0.93 -6.91
CA ARG A 42 24.72 0.34 -7.58
C ARG A 42 24.27 0.39 -9.04
N ARG A 43 24.08 -0.77 -9.68
CA ARG A 43 23.60 -0.92 -11.07
C ARG A 43 22.22 -1.55 -11.17
N SER A 44 21.39 -1.42 -10.14
CA SER A 44 20.02 -1.92 -10.19
C SER A 44 19.23 -1.16 -11.27
N LEU A 45 18.70 -1.91 -12.24
CA LEU A 45 17.96 -1.37 -13.38
C LEU A 45 16.78 -0.50 -12.92
N CYS A 46 16.13 -0.83 -11.80
CA CYS A 46 15.01 -0.07 -11.25
C CYS A 46 15.37 1.37 -10.84
N VAL A 47 16.57 1.61 -10.30
CA VAL A 47 17.02 2.95 -9.90
C VAL A 47 17.28 3.85 -11.12
N VAL A 48 17.78 3.26 -12.21
CA VAL A 48 17.99 3.95 -13.49
C VAL A 48 16.67 4.15 -14.24
N CYS A 49 15.81 3.13 -14.21
CA CYS A 49 14.53 3.10 -14.90
C CYS A 49 13.49 4.04 -14.27
N LYS A 50 13.50 4.17 -12.93
CA LYS A 50 12.50 4.93 -12.13
C LYS A 50 11.05 4.62 -12.51
N GLY A 51 10.79 3.42 -13.02
CA GLY A 51 9.47 2.97 -13.44
C GLY A 51 8.96 3.52 -14.79
N SER A 52 9.73 4.33 -15.52
CA SER A 52 9.29 4.90 -16.81
C SER A 52 9.89 4.24 -18.05
N LYS A 53 11.11 3.70 -17.94
CA LYS A 53 11.86 3.15 -19.09
C LYS A 53 11.70 1.65 -19.31
N MET A 54 11.01 0.95 -18.41
CA MET A 54 10.79 -0.49 -18.44
C MET A 54 12.04 -1.35 -18.72
N LEU A 55 13.21 -0.93 -18.22
CA LEU A 55 14.49 -1.62 -18.43
C LEU A 55 14.55 -3.06 -17.89
N CYS A 56 13.59 -3.46 -17.06
CA CYS A 56 13.45 -4.82 -16.56
C CYS A 56 12.64 -5.74 -17.49
N GLY A 57 12.14 -5.25 -18.63
CA GLY A 57 11.39 -6.04 -19.63
C GLY A 57 9.98 -6.47 -19.20
N LYS A 58 9.48 -5.99 -18.05
CA LYS A 58 8.11 -6.25 -17.61
C LYS A 58 7.13 -5.41 -18.44
N ARG A 59 5.87 -5.85 -18.52
CA ARG A 59 4.78 -5.09 -19.17
C ARG A 59 4.43 -3.82 -18.40
N SER A 60 4.43 -3.91 -17.06
CA SER A 60 4.19 -2.80 -16.15
C SER A 60 5.20 -2.79 -14.99
N CYS A 61 5.51 -1.60 -14.46
CA CYS A 61 6.47 -1.47 -13.36
C CYS A 61 5.82 -1.88 -12.03
N PRO A 62 6.31 -2.92 -11.33
CA PRO A 62 5.70 -3.37 -10.07
C PRO A 62 5.71 -2.31 -8.97
N ILE A 63 6.74 -1.46 -8.97
CA ILE A 63 6.87 -0.35 -8.02
C ILE A 63 5.78 0.69 -8.25
N ALA A 64 5.56 1.08 -9.52
CA ALA A 64 4.53 2.05 -9.87
C ALA A 64 3.12 1.50 -9.63
N ALA A 65 2.88 0.23 -9.96
CA ALA A 65 1.62 -0.45 -9.68
C ALA A 65 1.29 -0.41 -8.19
N ARG A 66 2.22 -0.84 -7.31
CA ARG A 66 2.01 -0.82 -5.86
C ARG A 66 1.75 0.57 -5.29
N ILE A 67 2.45 1.60 -5.80
CA ILE A 67 2.20 2.99 -5.38
C ILE A 67 0.81 3.44 -5.84
N LYS A 68 0.41 3.11 -7.07
CA LYS A 68 -0.92 3.44 -7.58
C LYS A 68 -2.01 2.75 -6.76
N ALA A 69 -1.83 1.46 -6.45
CA ALA A 69 -2.71 0.69 -5.58
C ALA A 69 -2.87 1.38 -4.22
N TYR A 70 -1.74 1.75 -3.60
CA TYR A 70 -1.73 2.47 -2.33
C TYR A 70 -2.47 3.82 -2.38
N LEU A 71 -2.25 4.60 -3.46
CA LEU A 71 -2.92 5.88 -3.63
C LEU A 71 -4.42 5.73 -3.93
N ARG A 72 -4.83 4.64 -4.59
CA ARG A 72 -6.24 4.31 -4.85
C ARG A 72 -6.94 3.81 -3.60
N SER A 73 -6.27 2.97 -2.83
CA SER A 73 -6.75 2.46 -1.54
C SER A 73 -6.58 3.48 -0.42
N LYS A 74 -6.49 4.78 -0.73
CA LYS A 74 -6.39 5.83 0.28
C LYS A 74 -7.59 5.66 1.20
N ALA A 75 -7.32 5.28 2.44
CA ALA A 75 -8.37 4.99 3.39
C ALA A 75 -9.28 6.23 3.48
N PRO A 76 -10.59 6.09 3.22
CA PRO A 76 -11.51 7.20 3.43
C PRO A 76 -11.42 7.64 4.89
N GLU A 77 -11.82 8.88 5.17
CA GLU A 77 -11.91 9.36 6.55
C GLU A 77 -12.71 8.34 7.38
N VAL A 78 -12.04 7.72 8.34
CA VAL A 78 -12.61 6.63 9.12
C VAL A 78 -13.68 7.22 10.03
N GLY A 79 -14.93 7.11 9.59
CA GLY A 79 -16.11 7.42 10.38
C GLY A 79 -16.39 6.34 11.42
N VAL A 80 -17.49 6.50 12.15
CA VAL A 80 -17.99 5.49 13.10
C VAL A 80 -18.80 4.40 12.38
N GLU A 81 -19.21 4.68 11.14
CA GLU A 81 -20.00 3.80 10.29
C GLU A 81 -19.14 3.31 9.12
N VAL A 82 -19.26 2.02 8.80
CA VAL A 82 -18.60 1.38 7.66
C VAL A 82 -19.70 0.80 6.79
N ASP A 83 -19.76 1.25 5.54
CA ASP A 83 -20.70 0.76 4.55
C ASP A 83 -19.96 0.17 3.35
N GLY A 84 -20.48 -0.94 2.82
CA GLY A 84 -20.07 -1.50 1.55
C GLY A 84 -20.59 -2.90 1.27
N SER A 85 -20.28 -3.40 0.07
CA SER A 85 -20.85 -4.63 -0.45
C SER A 85 -20.27 -5.89 0.20
N SER A 86 -21.10 -6.92 0.27
CA SER A 86 -20.71 -8.26 0.67
C SER A 86 -20.14 -9.06 -0.52
N PRO A 87 -19.18 -9.96 -0.30
CA PRO A 87 -18.62 -10.40 0.98
C PRO A 87 -17.65 -9.39 1.62
N PRO A 88 -17.84 -9.00 2.90
CA PRO A 88 -16.84 -8.25 3.63
C PRO A 88 -15.72 -9.19 4.07
N SER A 89 -14.47 -8.74 4.01
CA SER A 89 -13.31 -9.51 4.49
C SER A 89 -12.80 -8.94 5.82
N VAL A 90 -11.81 -9.59 6.44
CA VAL A 90 -11.17 -9.12 7.69
C VAL A 90 -9.75 -8.67 7.40
N PHE A 91 -9.45 -7.42 7.67
CA PHE A 91 -8.08 -6.92 7.65
C PHE A 91 -7.36 -7.32 8.94
N VAL A 92 -6.22 -8.00 8.80
CA VAL A 92 -5.32 -8.34 9.90
C VAL A 92 -4.02 -7.57 9.77
N GLY A 93 -3.76 -6.67 10.70
CA GLY A 93 -2.52 -5.88 10.74
C GLY A 93 -1.31 -6.70 11.17
N ARG A 94 -0.12 -6.30 10.74
CA ARG A 94 1.14 -6.94 11.16
C ARG A 94 1.72 -6.40 12.47
N TYR A 95 1.36 -5.17 12.83
CA TYR A 95 1.96 -4.50 13.99
C TYR A 95 1.45 -5.09 15.30
N GLY A 96 2.35 -5.32 16.25
CA GLY A 96 1.99 -5.80 17.59
C GLY A 96 2.01 -7.33 17.79
N TYR A 97 2.40 -8.12 16.76
CA TYR A 97 2.44 -9.59 16.85
C TYR A 97 3.09 -10.09 18.17
N PRO A 98 2.45 -11.04 18.89
CA PRO A 98 1.24 -11.79 18.51
C PRO A 98 -0.08 -11.04 18.70
N TYR A 99 -0.10 -9.89 19.39
CA TYR A 99 -1.29 -9.07 19.63
C TYR A 99 -1.49 -8.06 18.50
N VAL A 100 -2.14 -8.53 17.43
CA VAL A 100 -2.36 -7.74 16.20
C VAL A 100 -3.70 -7.01 16.22
N ASN A 101 -3.75 -5.88 15.49
CA ASN A 101 -5.00 -5.17 15.24
C ASN A 101 -5.79 -5.86 14.12
N VAL A 102 -7.11 -5.94 14.30
CA VAL A 102 -8.05 -6.44 13.29
C VAL A 102 -9.10 -5.38 12.98
N SER A 103 -9.58 -5.31 11.74
CA SER A 103 -10.61 -4.37 11.32
C SER A 103 -11.43 -4.95 10.15
N PRO A 104 -12.71 -4.57 10.00
CA PRO A 104 -13.49 -4.96 8.82
C PRO A 104 -12.83 -4.38 7.55
N LEU A 105 -12.74 -5.18 6.51
CA LEU A 105 -12.24 -4.80 5.20
C LEU A 105 -13.40 -4.77 4.22
N THR A 106 -13.68 -3.57 3.72
CA THR A 106 -14.75 -3.34 2.76
C THR A 106 -14.16 -3.16 1.36
N PRO A 107 -14.75 -3.77 0.32
CA PRO A 107 -14.30 -3.57 -1.06
C PRO A 107 -14.46 -2.10 -1.49
N PRO A 108 -13.60 -1.60 -2.41
CA PRO A 108 -13.64 -0.21 -2.87
C PRO A 108 -14.80 0.10 -3.82
N VAL A 109 -15.59 -0.91 -4.19
CA VAL A 109 -16.70 -0.81 -5.15
C VAL A 109 -17.95 -1.44 -4.56
N HIS A 110 -19.12 -0.86 -4.85
CA HIS A 110 -20.41 -1.45 -4.49
C HIS A 110 -20.96 -2.26 -5.66
N GLY A 111 -21.43 -3.49 -5.40
CA GLY A 111 -21.95 -4.41 -6.41
C GLY A 111 -21.58 -5.86 -6.12
N ASP A 112 -21.37 -6.65 -7.17
CA ASP A 112 -20.83 -8.00 -7.05
C ASP A 112 -19.33 -7.93 -6.77
N THR A 113 -18.96 -8.15 -5.51
CA THR A 113 -17.57 -8.14 -5.03
C THR A 113 -17.04 -9.53 -4.71
N SER A 114 -17.71 -10.58 -5.20
CA SER A 114 -17.31 -11.98 -5.00
C SER A 114 -15.86 -12.26 -5.43
N LEU A 115 -15.40 -11.59 -6.49
CA LEU A 115 -14.02 -11.72 -6.98
C LEU A 115 -12.98 -11.35 -5.91
N TYR A 116 -13.26 -10.41 -5.02
CA TYR A 116 -12.30 -9.96 -4.00
C TYR A 116 -12.07 -11.01 -2.90
N ASP A 117 -13.02 -11.93 -2.69
CA ASP A 117 -12.97 -12.95 -1.63
C ASP A 117 -12.72 -14.37 -2.19
N MET A 118 -12.52 -14.49 -3.50
CA MET A 118 -12.27 -15.77 -4.18
C MET A 118 -10.91 -15.75 -4.92
N PRO A 119 -9.79 -15.82 -4.17
CA PRO A 119 -8.44 -15.73 -4.74
C PRO A 119 -8.11 -16.86 -5.72
N GLU A 120 -8.86 -17.96 -5.70
CA GLU A 120 -8.74 -19.07 -6.65
C GLU A 120 -8.99 -18.62 -8.09
N LEU A 121 -9.87 -17.62 -8.29
CA LEU A 121 -10.17 -17.06 -9.60
C LEU A 121 -9.08 -16.12 -10.13
N TRP A 122 -8.15 -15.68 -9.28
CA TRP A 122 -7.10 -14.75 -9.70
C TRP A 122 -5.99 -15.48 -10.45
N PHE A 123 -5.99 -16.81 -10.40
CA PHE A 123 -5.01 -17.61 -11.12
C PHE A 123 -5.19 -17.44 -12.63
N GLY A 124 -4.16 -16.91 -13.29
CA GLY A 124 -4.18 -16.62 -14.72
C GLY A 124 -4.54 -15.18 -15.07
N MET A 125 -4.99 -14.36 -14.11
CA MET A 125 -5.15 -12.93 -14.31
C MET A 125 -3.80 -12.22 -14.43
N GLY A 126 -3.78 -11.12 -15.19
CA GLY A 126 -2.61 -10.27 -15.34
C GLY A 126 -2.29 -9.52 -14.05
N PHE A 127 -1.01 -9.22 -13.83
CA PHE A 127 -0.60 -8.42 -12.66
C PHE A 127 -1.29 -7.05 -12.62
N GLU A 128 -1.58 -6.43 -13.76
CA GLU A 128 -2.33 -5.16 -13.81
C GLU A 128 -3.80 -5.27 -13.41
N GLU A 129 -4.37 -6.47 -13.46
CA GLU A 129 -5.78 -6.72 -13.10
C GLU A 129 -5.94 -6.92 -11.59
N ILE A 130 -4.91 -7.45 -10.92
CA ILE A 130 -4.93 -7.74 -9.48
C ILE A 130 -4.29 -6.62 -8.64
N ALA A 131 -3.30 -5.90 -9.20
CA ALA A 131 -2.40 -5.02 -8.44
C ALA A 131 -2.95 -3.62 -8.12
#